data_AF-B1V9M7-F1
#
_entry.id   AF-B1V9M7-F1
#
_cell.length_a   1.000
_cell.length_b   1.000
_cell.length_c   1.000
_cell.angle_alpha   90.00
_cell.angle_beta   90.00
_cell.angle_gamma   90.00
#
_symmetry.space_group_name_H-M   'P 1'
#
loop_
_entity.id
_entity.type
_entity.pdbx_description
1 polymer ?
#
loop_
_entity_poly.entity_id
_entity_poly.type
_entity_poly.pdbx_seq_one_letter_code
_entity_poly.pdbx_strand_id
1 'polypeptide(L)'
;MKQTNFFQKHLVTIIIISLIGIAIIIGINQGFNDYQNEKNSLSPLGQTPEKDSLEPEITPNPSRSKRSTEEQPQPKIQTTAARLDQIKTYLFIEPTDTSKLPSDLSAREQEEINKLKNSWRLSLGYLKESQTDIDGKQKVCDEYKTQLDSIQPQIEYLKPQQQKLEQQRDEKDQELQQKKEEEKLASPDDKIRLQAEIKKLQGEKQKIIEEIREVKLQIKNLETDQKYYKDMLSRAEKLKKIS
;
A
#
# COMPACT_ATOMS: atom_id res chain seq x y z
N MET A 1 -1.61 -14.51 18.68
CA MET A 1 -2.26 -15.32 17.62
C MET A 1 -2.28 -14.52 16.33
N LYS A 2 -1.63 -14.99 15.26
CA LYS A 2 -1.62 -14.30 13.95
C LYS A 2 -3.00 -14.47 13.31
N GLN A 3 -3.76 -13.38 13.23
CA GLN A 3 -5.01 -13.33 12.50
C GLN A 3 -4.70 -13.52 11.01
N THR A 4 -4.98 -14.71 10.48
CA THR A 4 -4.83 -14.98 9.05
C THR A 4 -5.91 -14.18 8.34
N ASN A 5 -5.51 -13.17 7.57
CA ASN A 5 -6.43 -12.32 6.84
C ASN A 5 -7.26 -13.20 5.89
N PHE A 6 -8.57 -13.24 6.09
CA PHE A 6 -9.53 -13.98 5.28
C PHE A 6 -9.31 -13.79 3.77
N PHE A 7 -8.97 -12.56 3.38
CA PHE A 7 -8.63 -12.19 2.02
C PHE A 7 -7.40 -12.91 1.46
N GLN A 8 -6.34 -13.15 2.25
CA GLN A 8 -5.16 -13.89 1.77
C GLN A 8 -5.47 -15.35 1.45
N LYS A 9 -6.35 -15.99 2.25
CA LYS A 9 -6.71 -17.40 2.06
C LYS A 9 -7.66 -17.61 0.88
N HIS A 10 -8.51 -16.63 0.59
CA HIS A 10 -9.57 -16.74 -0.40
C HIS A 10 -9.37 -15.84 -1.62
N LEU A 11 -8.28 -15.06 -1.71
CA LEU A 11 -8.00 -14.14 -2.83
C LEU A 11 -8.07 -14.84 -4.17
N VAL A 12 -7.39 -15.99 -4.28
CA VAL A 12 -7.32 -16.78 -5.51
C VAL A 12 -8.72 -17.28 -5.91
N THR A 13 -9.50 -17.77 -4.93
CA THR A 13 -10.87 -18.22 -5.16
C THR A 13 -11.81 -17.07 -5.58
N ILE A 14 -11.67 -15.90 -4.94
CA ILE A 14 -12.46 -14.70 -5.25
C ILE A 14 -12.13 -14.17 -6.64
N ILE A 15 -10.86 -14.17 -7.04
CA ILE A 15 -10.42 -13.76 -8.39
C ILE A 15 -10.97 -14.71 -9.45
N ILE A 16 -10.92 -16.03 -9.21
CA ILE A 16 -11.48 -17.04 -10.13
C ILE A 16 -13.00 -16.83 -10.32
N ILE A 17 -13.74 -16.60 -9.24
CA ILE A 17 -15.19 -16.34 -9.30
C ILE A 17 -15.48 -15.03 -10.05
N SER A 18 -14.69 -13.97 -9.80
CA SER A 18 -14.85 -12.68 -10.49
C SER A 18 -14.59 -12.77 -12.00
N LEU A 19 -13.55 -13.49 -12.43
CA LEU A 19 -13.22 -13.64 -13.84
C LEU A 19 -14.27 -14.46 -14.60
N ILE A 20 -14.82 -15.50 -13.97
CA ILE A 20 -15.93 -16.28 -14.56
C ILE A 20 -17.20 -15.42 -14.65
N GLY A 21 -17.50 -14.62 -13.63
CA GLY A 21 -18.64 -13.71 -13.64
C GLY A 21 -18.58 -12.65 -14.75
N ILE A 22 -17.41 -12.04 -14.96
CA ILE A 22 -17.21 -11.02 -16.01
C ILE A 22 -17.35 -11.62 -17.41
N ALA A 23 -16.82 -12.83 -17.66
CA ALA A 23 -16.96 -13.50 -18.96
C ALA A 23 -18.42 -13.85 -19.29
N ILE A 24 -19.23 -14.24 -18.29
CA ILE A 24 -20.66 -14.52 -18.46
C ILE A 24 -21.45 -13.22 -18.69
N ILE A 25 -21.14 -12.14 -17.96
CA ILE A 25 -21.80 -10.84 -18.13
C ILE A 25 -21.50 -10.22 -19.51
N ILE A 26 -20.25 -10.31 -19.99
CA ILE A 26 -19.89 -9.83 -21.34
C ILE A 26 -20.59 -10.68 -22.41
N GLY A 27 -20.66 -12.00 -22.23
CA GLY A 27 -21.38 -12.90 -23.14
C GLY A 27 -22.88 -12.64 -23.20
N ILE A 28 -23.51 -12.24 -22.08
CA ILE A 28 -24.94 -11.89 -22.02
C ILE A 28 -25.20 -10.47 -22.56
N ASN A 29 -24.36 -9.48 -22.25
CA ASN A 29 -24.53 -8.10 -22.74
C ASN A 29 -24.24 -7.93 -24.23
N GLN A 30 -23.29 -8.69 -24.81
CA GLN A 30 -23.13 -8.75 -26.27
C GLN A 30 -24.32 -9.45 -26.94
N GLY A 31 -24.86 -10.51 -26.33
CA GLY A 31 -26.07 -11.18 -26.81
C GLY A 31 -27.36 -10.35 -26.71
N PHE A 32 -27.45 -9.39 -25.79
CA PHE A 32 -28.63 -8.53 -25.61
C PHE A 32 -28.61 -7.25 -26.47
N ASN A 33 -27.43 -6.66 -26.71
CA ASN A 33 -27.31 -5.46 -27.56
C ASN A 33 -27.59 -5.77 -29.05
N ASP A 34 -27.18 -6.95 -29.51
CA ASP A 34 -27.47 -7.39 -30.88
C ASP A 34 -28.98 -7.69 -31.08
N TYR A 35 -29.67 -8.12 -30.02
CA TYR A 35 -31.11 -8.43 -30.06
C TYR A 35 -32.03 -7.19 -30.10
N GLN A 36 -31.56 -6.02 -29.63
CA GLN A 36 -32.35 -4.77 -29.64
C GLN A 36 -32.16 -3.94 -30.92
N ASN A 37 -30.99 -4.06 -31.57
CA ASN A 37 -30.74 -3.36 -32.85
C ASN A 37 -31.49 -3.97 -34.04
N GLU A 38 -31.94 -5.24 -33.94
CA GLU A 38 -32.67 -5.92 -35.01
C GLU A 38 -34.17 -5.51 -35.09
N LYS A 39 -34.71 -4.83 -34.07
CA LYS A 39 -36.14 -4.42 -34.04
C LYS A 39 -36.43 -2.96 -34.41
N ASN A 40 -35.41 -2.12 -34.61
CA ASN A 40 -35.62 -0.69 -34.89
C ASN A 40 -35.42 -0.28 -36.36
N SER A 41 -35.27 -1.25 -37.27
CA SER A 41 -34.99 -1.00 -38.70
C SER A 41 -36.24 -1.13 -39.58
N LEU A 42 -37.26 -0.31 -39.33
CA LEU A 42 -38.30 0.04 -40.32
C LEU A 42 -38.31 1.57 -40.44
N SER A 43 -37.55 2.10 -41.41
CA SER A 43 -37.54 3.54 -41.74
C SER A 43 -38.91 3.97 -42.31
N PRO A 44 -39.26 5.28 -42.23
CA PRO A 44 -38.96 6.12 -43.38
C PRO A 44 -38.61 7.59 -43.06
N LEU A 45 -37.65 8.09 -43.83
CA LEU A 45 -37.78 9.31 -44.65
C LEU A 45 -37.93 10.67 -43.94
N GLY A 46 -36.87 11.46 -44.08
CA GLY A 46 -37.02 12.85 -44.52
C GLY A 46 -36.61 13.94 -43.53
N GLN A 47 -35.95 14.94 -44.10
CA GLN A 47 -35.82 16.34 -43.68
C GLN A 47 -34.48 16.76 -43.03
N THR A 48 -33.67 17.41 -43.88
CA THR A 48 -32.64 18.45 -43.63
C THR A 48 -33.11 19.55 -42.66
N PRO A 49 -32.21 20.22 -41.89
CA PRO A 49 -31.43 21.39 -42.35
C PRO A 49 -29.96 21.43 -41.84
N GLU A 50 -28.96 21.81 -42.64
CA GLU A 50 -28.39 23.16 -42.87
C GLU A 50 -27.71 23.89 -41.68
N LYS A 51 -26.45 24.29 -41.95
CA LYS A 51 -25.61 25.40 -41.42
C LYS A 51 -24.99 25.26 -40.01
N ASP A 52 -23.76 25.69 -39.70
CA ASP A 52 -22.78 26.62 -40.30
C ASP A 52 -21.36 26.08 -39.96
N SER A 53 -20.42 25.92 -40.89
CA SER A 53 -19.45 26.92 -41.42
C SER A 53 -18.10 26.98 -40.66
N LEU A 54 -17.02 26.87 -41.44
CA LEU A 54 -15.63 27.35 -41.26
C LEU A 54 -14.52 26.27 -41.13
N GLU A 55 -14.06 25.79 -42.29
CA GLU A 55 -12.67 25.38 -42.60
C GLU A 55 -11.81 26.63 -42.93
N PRO A 56 -10.46 26.58 -43.15
CA PRO A 56 -9.56 25.43 -43.42
C PRO A 56 -8.28 25.43 -42.53
N GLU A 57 -7.41 24.40 -42.45
CA GLU A 57 -6.34 24.12 -43.43
C GLU A 57 -5.56 22.82 -43.09
N ILE A 58 -5.68 21.83 -44.00
CA ILE A 58 -4.66 20.92 -44.58
C ILE A 58 -3.49 20.39 -43.70
N THR A 59 -3.54 19.09 -43.37
CA THR A 59 -2.44 18.14 -43.58
C THR A 59 -3.01 16.77 -43.96
N PRO A 60 -2.40 16.02 -44.91
CA PRO A 60 -2.97 14.79 -45.44
C PRO A 60 -2.78 13.66 -44.42
N ASN A 61 -3.90 13.25 -43.81
CA ASN A 61 -3.97 12.04 -43.02
C ASN A 61 -3.45 10.85 -43.86
N PRO A 62 -2.57 9.98 -43.34
CA PRO A 62 -2.16 8.79 -44.05
C PRO A 62 -3.40 7.94 -44.30
N SER A 63 -3.63 7.67 -45.59
CA SER A 63 -4.60 6.72 -46.11
C SER A 63 -4.89 5.61 -45.10
N ARG A 64 -6.03 5.73 -44.41
CA ARG A 64 -6.58 4.68 -43.58
C ARG A 64 -6.85 3.53 -44.53
N SER A 65 -5.91 2.60 -44.59
CA SER A 65 -6.06 1.36 -45.35
C SER A 65 -7.43 0.79 -45.04
N LYS A 66 -8.25 0.65 -46.07
CA LYS A 66 -9.47 -0.16 -46.04
C LYS A 66 -9.06 -1.54 -45.52
N ARG A 67 -9.24 -1.81 -44.23
CA ARG A 67 -9.28 -3.18 -43.73
C ARG A 67 -10.72 -3.64 -43.87
N SER A 68 -11.14 -3.82 -45.12
CA SER A 68 -12.19 -4.76 -45.44
C SER A 68 -11.59 -6.14 -45.22
N THR A 69 -11.87 -6.71 -44.06
CA THR A 69 -11.96 -8.17 -43.96
C THR A 69 -13.27 -8.39 -43.25
N GLU A 70 -14.28 -8.64 -44.07
CA GLU A 70 -15.54 -9.24 -43.67
C GLU A 70 -15.17 -10.56 -42.98
N GLU A 71 -15.03 -10.54 -41.65
CA GLU A 71 -14.88 -11.77 -40.88
C GLU A 71 -16.19 -12.51 -41.01
N GLN A 72 -16.24 -13.50 -41.90
CA GLN A 72 -17.35 -14.44 -41.94
C GLN A 72 -17.58 -14.98 -40.53
N PRO A 73 -18.83 -15.02 -40.02
CA PRO A 73 -19.12 -15.51 -38.69
C PRO A 73 -18.63 -16.95 -38.59
N GLN A 74 -17.51 -17.16 -37.91
CA GLN A 74 -16.94 -18.49 -37.78
C GLN A 74 -17.92 -19.36 -36.97
N PRO A 75 -18.16 -20.61 -37.38
CA PRO A 75 -19.08 -21.50 -36.66
C PRO A 75 -18.62 -21.68 -35.21
N LYS A 76 -19.57 -21.74 -34.27
CA LYS A 76 -19.25 -22.01 -32.86
C LYS A 76 -18.63 -23.39 -32.73
N ILE A 77 -17.56 -23.50 -31.94
CA ILE A 77 -16.94 -24.79 -31.63
C ILE A 77 -17.92 -25.56 -30.73
N GLN A 78 -18.35 -26.74 -31.18
CA GLN A 78 -19.15 -27.65 -30.36
C GLN A 78 -18.21 -28.54 -29.54
N THR A 79 -18.47 -28.69 -28.24
CA THR A 79 -17.65 -29.52 -27.35
C THR A 79 -18.51 -30.22 -26.30
N THR A 80 -18.02 -31.32 -25.76
CA THR A 80 -18.66 -32.04 -24.65
C THR A 80 -18.20 -31.47 -23.32
N ALA A 81 -18.99 -31.68 -22.26
CA ALA A 81 -18.62 -31.23 -20.91
C ALA A 81 -17.28 -31.83 -20.45
N ALA A 82 -17.06 -33.12 -20.70
CA ALA A 82 -15.81 -33.81 -20.36
C ALA A 82 -14.60 -33.20 -21.09
N ARG A 83 -14.75 -32.90 -22.39
CA ARG A 83 -13.68 -32.29 -23.20
C ARG A 83 -13.40 -30.85 -22.76
N LEU A 84 -14.44 -30.09 -22.41
CA LEU A 84 -14.30 -28.76 -21.82
C LEU A 84 -13.54 -28.80 -20.49
N ASP A 85 -13.82 -29.78 -19.61
CA ASP A 85 -13.14 -29.90 -18.33
C ASP A 85 -11.66 -30.30 -18.47
N GLN A 86 -11.33 -31.12 -19.47
CA GLN A 86 -9.93 -31.39 -19.85
C GLN A 86 -9.22 -30.11 -20.32
N ILE A 87 -9.87 -29.30 -21.17
CA ILE A 87 -9.32 -28.01 -21.64
C ILE A 87 -9.12 -27.05 -20.47
N LYS A 88 -10.10 -26.91 -19.55
CA LYS A 88 -9.94 -26.08 -18.34
C LYS A 88 -8.74 -26.54 -17.51
N THR A 89 -8.66 -27.85 -17.26
CA THR A 89 -7.56 -28.45 -16.49
C THR A 89 -6.21 -28.12 -17.13
N TYR A 90 -6.09 -28.22 -18.45
CA TYR A 90 -4.88 -27.84 -19.19
C TYR A 90 -4.57 -26.33 -19.15
N LEU A 91 -5.59 -25.46 -19.14
CA LEU A 91 -5.41 -24.01 -19.07
C LEU A 91 -4.89 -23.55 -17.70
N PHE A 92 -5.30 -24.21 -16.61
CA PHE A 92 -5.03 -23.77 -15.23
C PHE A 92 -3.87 -24.50 -14.53
N ILE A 93 -3.29 -25.55 -15.11
CA ILE A 93 -2.11 -26.22 -14.54
C ILE A 93 -0.82 -25.57 -15.09
N GLU A 94 0.06 -25.14 -14.18
CA GLU A 94 1.49 -24.90 -14.45
C GLU A 94 2.21 -26.27 -14.25
N PRO A 95 2.55 -27.07 -15.29
CA PRO A 95 3.23 -26.66 -16.52
C PRO A 95 2.69 -27.32 -17.83
N THR A 96 3.47 -27.20 -18.91
CA THR A 96 3.33 -27.56 -20.34
C THR A 96 2.91 -29.00 -20.70
N ASP A 97 2.33 -29.75 -19.76
CA ASP A 97 1.90 -31.12 -19.99
C ASP A 97 0.73 -31.16 -20.98
N THR A 98 1.07 -31.32 -22.26
CA THR A 98 0.12 -31.48 -23.36
C THR A 98 -0.63 -32.81 -23.28
N SER A 99 -0.21 -33.76 -22.43
CA SER A 99 -0.95 -35.02 -22.23
C SER A 99 -2.32 -34.82 -21.59
N LYS A 100 -2.56 -33.66 -20.96
CA LYS A 100 -3.86 -33.27 -20.40
C LYS A 100 -4.82 -32.72 -21.46
N LEU A 101 -4.34 -32.50 -22.67
CA LEU A 101 -5.12 -31.96 -23.76
C LEU A 101 -5.83 -33.09 -24.53
N PRO A 102 -7.08 -32.89 -24.98
CA PRO A 102 -7.72 -33.86 -25.86
C PRO A 102 -6.87 -34.11 -27.11
N SER A 103 -6.65 -35.38 -27.48
CA SER A 103 -5.83 -35.76 -28.63
C SER A 103 -6.51 -35.54 -29.99
N ASP A 104 -7.80 -35.21 -29.98
CA ASP A 104 -8.67 -35.10 -31.15
C ASP A 104 -9.02 -33.64 -31.51
N LEU A 105 -8.20 -32.67 -31.09
CA LEU A 105 -8.44 -31.25 -31.38
C LEU A 105 -8.23 -30.93 -32.86
N SER A 106 -9.18 -30.19 -33.43
CA SER A 106 -8.99 -29.54 -34.72
C SER A 106 -7.92 -28.44 -34.61
N ALA A 107 -7.32 -28.08 -35.76
CA ALA A 107 -6.31 -27.01 -35.81
C ALA A 107 -6.84 -25.67 -35.24
N ARG A 108 -8.12 -25.36 -35.50
CA ARG A 108 -8.78 -24.15 -34.99
C ARG A 108 -8.96 -24.20 -33.47
N GLU A 109 -9.39 -25.33 -32.91
CA GLU A 109 -9.52 -25.49 -31.46
C GLU A 109 -8.15 -25.37 -30.77
N GLN A 110 -7.12 -25.98 -31.35
CA GLN A 110 -5.75 -25.89 -30.83
C GLN A 110 -5.24 -24.44 -30.82
N GLU A 111 -5.52 -23.68 -31.89
CA GLU A 111 -5.13 -22.28 -31.98
C GLU A 111 -5.81 -21.42 -30.90
N GLU A 112 -7.13 -21.55 -30.73
CA GLU A 112 -7.90 -20.80 -29.72
C GLU A 112 -7.48 -21.18 -28.29
N ILE A 113 -7.25 -22.47 -28.01
CA ILE A 113 -6.73 -22.92 -26.73
C ILE A 113 -5.34 -22.34 -26.47
N ASN A 114 -4.47 -22.29 -27.48
CA ASN A 114 -3.14 -21.70 -27.36
C ASN A 114 -3.21 -20.17 -27.13
N LYS A 115 -4.12 -19.46 -27.81
CA LYS A 115 -4.37 -18.02 -27.55
C LYS A 115 -4.80 -17.79 -26.11
N LEU A 116 -5.77 -18.57 -25.62
CA LEU A 116 -6.25 -18.50 -24.23
C LEU A 116 -5.14 -18.82 -23.24
N LYS A 117 -4.35 -19.87 -23.48
CA LYS A 117 -3.22 -20.25 -22.61
C LYS A 117 -2.15 -19.15 -22.55
N ASN A 118 -1.83 -18.55 -23.68
CA ASN A 118 -0.90 -17.43 -23.75
C ASN A 118 -1.42 -16.20 -23.01
N SER A 119 -2.71 -15.86 -23.19
CA SER A 119 -3.37 -14.78 -22.46
C SER A 119 -3.33 -15.02 -20.95
N TRP A 120 -3.70 -16.22 -20.49
CA TRP A 120 -3.63 -16.61 -19.08
C TRP A 120 -2.21 -16.50 -18.51
N ARG A 121 -1.20 -16.97 -19.27
CA ARG A 121 0.21 -16.87 -18.87
C ARG A 121 0.65 -15.41 -18.68
N LEU A 122 0.23 -14.51 -19.58
CA LEU A 122 0.52 -13.08 -19.45
C LEU A 122 -0.16 -12.49 -18.21
N SER A 123 -1.45 -12.77 -18.00
CA SER A 123 -2.18 -12.34 -16.80
C SER A 123 -1.52 -12.83 -15.52
N LEU A 124 -1.08 -14.09 -15.48
CA LEU A 124 -0.38 -14.66 -14.32
C LEU A 124 0.98 -13.98 -14.09
N GLY A 125 1.69 -13.58 -15.15
CA GLY A 125 2.90 -12.77 -15.07
C GLY A 125 2.64 -11.44 -14.36
N TYR A 126 1.64 -10.68 -14.81
CA TYR A 126 1.25 -9.41 -14.19
C TYR A 126 0.82 -9.57 -12.72
N LEU A 127 0.14 -10.67 -12.38
CA LEU A 127 -0.22 -10.97 -10.99
C LEU A 127 1.00 -11.25 -10.11
N LYS A 128 2.00 -11.99 -10.62
CA LYS A 128 3.26 -12.26 -9.90
C LYS A 128 4.06 -10.96 -9.68
N GLU A 129 4.11 -10.09 -10.67
CA GLU A 129 4.71 -8.75 -10.55
C GLU A 129 3.99 -7.90 -9.49
N SER A 130 2.65 -7.85 -9.56
CA SER A 130 1.84 -7.11 -8.57
C SER A 130 2.02 -7.65 -7.15
N GLN A 131 2.10 -8.98 -6.99
CA GLN A 131 2.38 -9.60 -5.69
C GLN A 131 3.75 -9.19 -5.16
N THR A 132 4.77 -9.15 -6.03
CA THR A 132 6.13 -8.71 -5.66
C THR A 132 6.14 -7.27 -5.18
N ASP A 133 5.40 -6.38 -5.84
CA ASP A 133 5.26 -4.97 -5.43
C ASP A 133 4.55 -4.83 -4.07
N ILE A 134 3.49 -5.62 -3.84
CA ILE A 134 2.77 -5.65 -2.56
C ILE A 134 3.68 -6.14 -1.44
N ASP A 135 4.44 -7.20 -1.68
CA ASP A 135 5.38 -7.76 -0.70
C ASP A 135 6.51 -6.75 -0.39
N GLY A 136 7.00 -6.03 -1.39
CA GLY A 136 7.95 -4.93 -1.20
C GLY A 136 7.38 -3.82 -0.31
N LYS A 137 6.15 -3.36 -0.58
CA LYS A 137 5.45 -2.35 0.23
C LYS A 137 5.20 -2.84 1.66
N GLN A 138 4.91 -4.13 1.84
CA GLN A 138 4.73 -4.73 3.15
C GLN A 138 6.03 -4.71 3.98
N LYS A 139 7.17 -5.06 3.38
CA LYS A 139 8.47 -5.00 4.07
C LYS A 139 8.78 -3.60 4.58
N VAL A 140 8.55 -2.58 3.76
CA VAL A 140 8.74 -1.17 4.15
C VAL A 140 7.85 -0.79 5.35
N CYS A 141 6.59 -1.28 5.39
CA CYS A 141 5.72 -1.07 6.55
C CYS A 141 6.26 -1.74 7.81
N ASP A 142 6.77 -2.97 7.69
CA ASP A 142 7.29 -3.75 8.82
C ASP A 142 8.59 -3.13 9.37
N GLU A 143 9.44 -2.57 8.51
CA GLU A 143 10.62 -1.80 8.89
C GLU A 143 10.24 -0.58 9.74
N TYR A 144 9.29 0.25 9.29
CA TYR A 144 8.85 1.42 10.06
C TYR A 144 8.18 1.04 11.39
N LYS A 145 7.42 -0.05 11.42
CA LYS A 145 6.86 -0.58 12.68
C LYS A 145 7.97 -0.99 13.65
N THR A 146 8.98 -1.68 13.17
CA THR A 146 10.14 -2.09 13.98
C THR A 146 10.87 -0.88 14.57
N GLN A 147 11.03 0.20 13.79
CA GLN A 147 11.62 1.44 14.29
C GLN A 147 10.75 2.12 15.36
N LEU A 148 9.43 2.14 15.17
CA LEU A 148 8.51 2.68 16.19
C LEU A 148 8.54 1.87 17.48
N ASP A 149 8.56 0.54 17.37
CA ASP A 149 8.61 -0.39 18.49
C ASP A 149 9.93 -0.28 19.27
N SER A 150 11.03 0.16 18.62
CA SER A 150 12.31 0.40 19.29
C SER A 150 12.38 1.77 19.97
N ILE A 151 11.71 2.80 19.43
CA ILE A 151 11.74 4.18 19.94
C ILE A 151 10.79 4.37 21.13
N GLN A 152 9.57 3.82 21.07
CA GLN A 152 8.54 4.04 22.09
C GLN A 152 9.04 3.66 23.51
N PRO A 153 9.67 2.48 23.74
CA PRO A 153 10.16 2.11 25.06
C PRO A 153 11.27 3.04 25.58
N GLN A 154 12.10 3.60 24.70
CA GLN A 154 13.17 4.52 25.10
C GLN A 154 12.60 5.83 25.64
N ILE A 155 11.56 6.38 25.00
CA ILE A 155 10.87 7.57 25.48
C ILE A 155 10.21 7.28 26.84
N GLU A 156 9.52 6.14 26.97
CA GLU A 156 8.87 5.71 28.21
C GLU A 156 9.87 5.51 29.35
N TYR A 157 11.09 5.07 29.04
CA TYR A 157 12.18 4.94 30.02
C TYR A 157 12.78 6.28 30.45
N LEU A 158 12.94 7.23 29.53
CA LEU A 158 13.59 8.52 29.79
C LEU A 158 12.69 9.52 30.51
N LYS A 159 11.37 9.53 30.26
CA LYS A 159 10.44 10.48 30.88
C LYS A 159 10.44 10.42 32.43
N PRO A 160 10.36 9.23 33.07
CA PRO A 160 10.48 9.13 34.52
C PRO A 160 11.85 9.57 35.06
N GLN A 161 12.93 9.31 34.32
CA GLN A 161 14.28 9.77 34.72
C GLN A 161 14.38 11.29 34.71
N GLN A 162 13.84 11.94 33.66
CA GLN A 162 13.77 13.40 33.60
C GLN A 162 13.01 13.96 34.81
N GLN A 163 11.84 13.39 35.13
CA GLN A 163 11.03 13.83 36.27
C GLN A 163 11.77 13.66 37.60
N LYS A 164 12.47 12.53 37.79
CA LYS A 164 13.27 12.29 38.99
C LYS A 164 14.40 13.31 39.15
N LEU A 165 15.11 13.63 38.05
CA LEU A 165 16.15 14.65 38.06
C LEU A 165 15.58 16.05 38.34
N GLU A 166 14.41 16.38 37.78
CA GLU A 166 13.73 17.65 38.05
C GLU A 166 13.37 17.79 39.53
N GLN A 167 12.88 16.72 40.16
CA GLN A 167 12.62 16.67 41.60
C GLN A 167 13.90 16.84 42.42
N GLN A 168 14.99 16.13 42.08
CA GLN A 168 16.27 16.28 42.77
C GLN A 168 16.83 17.72 42.68
N ARG A 169 16.63 18.37 41.53
CA ARG A 169 17.03 19.78 41.35
C ARG A 169 16.20 20.70 42.23
N ASP A 170 14.89 20.45 42.36
CA ASP A 170 14.01 21.25 43.22
C ASP A 170 14.33 21.06 44.71
N GLU A 171 14.63 19.82 45.14
CA GLU A 171 15.12 19.52 46.49
C GLU A 171 16.43 20.27 46.79
N LYS A 172 17.38 20.25 45.83
CA LYS A 172 18.64 21.01 45.95
C LYS A 172 18.41 22.52 45.98
N ASP A 173 17.40 23.01 45.29
CA ASP A 173 17.04 24.42 45.32
C ASP A 173 16.48 24.85 46.69
N GLN A 174 15.68 24.01 47.33
CA GLN A 174 15.20 24.23 48.69
C GLN A 174 16.34 24.19 49.71
N GLU A 175 17.23 23.19 49.62
CA GLU A 175 18.42 23.09 50.48
C GLU A 175 19.31 24.33 50.34
N LEU A 176 19.51 24.82 49.11
CA LEU A 176 20.27 26.03 48.84
C LEU A 176 19.64 27.28 49.46
N GLN A 177 18.31 27.41 49.40
CA GLN A 177 17.58 28.53 50.00
C GLN A 177 17.72 28.52 51.52
N GLN A 178 17.53 27.37 52.16
CA GLN A 178 17.70 27.20 53.61
C GLN A 178 19.12 27.58 54.05
N LYS A 179 20.15 27.06 53.36
CA LYS A 179 21.55 27.38 53.68
C LYS A 179 21.89 28.86 53.52
N LYS A 180 21.31 29.53 52.52
CA LYS A 180 21.47 30.98 52.33
C LYS A 180 20.78 31.80 53.42
N GLU A 181 19.70 31.29 54.02
CA GLU A 181 19.06 31.94 55.16
C GLU A 181 19.86 31.73 56.45
N GLU A 182 20.36 30.52 56.68
CA GLU A 182 21.29 30.22 57.78
C GLU A 182 22.52 31.13 57.71
N GLU A 183 23.11 31.32 56.53
CA GLU A 183 24.30 32.16 56.32
C GLU A 183 24.07 33.62 56.75
N LYS A 184 22.85 34.16 56.57
CA LYS A 184 22.54 35.56 56.92
C LYS A 184 22.54 35.81 58.42
N LEU A 185 22.24 34.79 59.23
CA LEU A 185 22.12 34.88 60.69
C LEU A 185 23.34 34.32 61.42
N ALA A 186 24.29 33.74 60.69
CA ALA A 186 25.44 33.03 61.24
C ALA A 186 26.55 33.96 61.78
N SER A 187 27.32 33.43 62.72
CA SER A 187 28.57 34.05 63.19
C SER A 187 29.61 34.13 62.05
N PRO A 188 30.65 34.99 62.14
CA PRO A 188 31.67 35.10 61.10
C PRO A 188 32.35 33.76 60.74
N ASP A 189 32.64 32.92 61.73
CA ASP A 189 33.29 31.62 61.52
C ASP A 189 32.34 30.61 60.85
N ASP A 190 31.07 30.56 61.29
CA ASP A 190 30.05 29.69 60.69
C ASP A 190 29.71 30.13 59.25
N LYS A 191 29.81 31.42 58.96
CA LYS A 191 29.57 31.97 57.61
C LYS A 191 30.55 31.42 56.59
N ILE A 192 31.83 31.29 56.94
CA ILE A 192 32.85 30.71 56.05
C ILE A 192 32.49 29.25 55.71
N ARG A 193 32.07 28.47 56.72
CA ARG A 193 31.62 27.08 56.54
C ARG A 193 30.39 27.00 55.63
N LEU A 194 29.37 27.82 55.89
CA LEU A 194 28.13 27.85 55.11
C LEU A 194 28.36 28.29 53.66
N GLN A 195 29.25 29.25 53.41
CA GLN A 195 29.62 29.65 52.05
C GLN A 195 30.27 28.50 51.26
N ALA A 196 31.11 27.69 51.89
CA ALA A 196 31.69 26.51 51.25
C ALA A 196 30.62 25.47 50.90
N GLU A 197 29.67 25.23 51.82
CA GLU A 197 28.55 24.31 51.61
C GLU A 197 27.62 24.81 50.48
N ILE A 198 27.27 26.09 50.48
CA ILE A 198 26.47 26.72 49.40
C ILE A 198 27.17 26.56 48.05
N LYS A 199 28.47 26.82 47.94
CA LYS A 199 29.23 26.63 46.69
C LYS A 199 29.18 25.17 46.23
N LYS A 200 29.33 24.21 47.14
CA LYS A 200 29.24 22.78 46.83
C LYS A 200 27.84 22.43 46.29
N LEU A 201 26.79 22.87 46.96
CA LEU A 201 25.40 22.65 46.55
C LEU A 201 25.08 23.30 45.19
N GLN A 202 25.63 24.48 44.90
CA GLN A 202 25.52 25.11 43.58
C GLN A 202 26.15 24.25 42.49
N GLY A 203 27.32 23.67 42.75
CA GLY A 203 27.99 22.75 41.83
C GLY A 203 27.16 21.48 41.58
N GLU A 204 26.64 20.86 42.64
CA GLU A 204 25.77 19.69 42.54
C GLU A 204 24.49 20.00 41.75
N LYS A 205 23.83 21.12 42.04
CA LYS A 205 22.65 21.59 41.30
C LYS A 205 22.94 21.80 39.82
N GLN A 206 24.08 22.43 39.51
CA GLN A 206 24.48 22.69 38.13
C GLN A 206 24.68 21.39 37.34
N LYS A 207 25.29 20.37 37.96
CA LYS A 207 25.43 19.04 37.37
C LYS A 207 24.08 18.40 37.06
N ILE A 208 23.12 18.47 37.98
CA ILE A 208 21.76 17.94 37.75
C ILE A 208 21.07 18.69 36.59
N ILE A 209 21.25 20.01 36.48
CA ILE A 209 20.73 20.80 35.36
C ILE A 209 21.30 20.33 34.02
N GLU A 210 22.59 20.01 33.96
CA GLU A 210 23.24 19.48 32.76
C GLU A 210 22.68 18.10 32.38
N GLU A 211 22.54 17.18 33.34
CA GLU A 211 21.91 15.87 33.12
C GLU A 211 20.46 16.00 32.62
N ILE A 212 19.66 16.93 33.19
CA ILE A 212 18.30 17.23 32.72
C ILE A 212 18.31 17.69 31.25
N ARG A 213 19.26 18.56 30.86
CA ARG A 213 19.35 19.06 29.47
C ARG A 213 19.65 17.92 28.51
N GLU A 214 20.57 17.03 28.86
CA GLU A 214 20.92 15.88 28.04
C GLU A 214 19.72 14.95 27.83
N VAL A 215 19.02 14.59 28.91
CA VAL A 215 17.83 13.73 28.84
C VAL A 215 16.73 14.39 28.00
N LYS A 216 16.47 15.70 28.19
CA LYS A 216 15.50 16.45 27.38
C LYS A 216 15.85 16.43 25.89
N LEU A 217 17.13 16.58 25.55
CA LEU A 217 17.59 16.54 24.18
C LEU A 217 17.38 15.14 23.57
N GLN A 218 17.71 14.08 24.30
CA GLN A 218 17.48 12.71 23.87
C GLN A 218 15.99 12.42 23.62
N ILE A 219 15.12 12.79 24.55
CA ILE A 219 13.66 12.64 24.40
C ILE A 219 13.17 13.39 23.15
N LYS A 220 13.61 14.63 22.95
CA LYS A 220 13.21 15.43 21.77
C LYS A 220 13.61 14.79 20.45
N ASN A 221 14.83 14.24 20.38
CA ASN A 221 15.30 13.54 19.19
C ASN A 221 14.44 12.28 18.92
N LEU A 222 14.19 11.47 19.95
CA LEU A 222 13.33 10.29 19.84
C LEU A 222 11.89 10.63 19.45
N GLU A 223 11.31 11.71 19.98
CA GLU A 223 9.96 12.18 19.60
C GLU A 223 9.92 12.65 18.14
N THR A 224 11.01 13.24 17.64
CA THR A 224 11.15 13.63 16.23
C THR A 224 11.21 12.40 15.32
N ASP A 225 12.04 11.42 15.68
CA ASP A 225 12.15 10.16 14.93
C ASP A 225 10.83 9.39 14.95
N GLN A 226 10.17 9.33 16.10
CA GLN A 226 8.86 8.69 16.24
C GLN A 226 7.84 9.34 15.29
N LYS A 227 7.80 10.67 15.23
CA LYS A 227 6.90 11.40 14.33
C LYS A 227 7.21 11.07 12.87
N TYR A 228 8.48 11.08 12.50
CA TYR A 228 8.94 10.73 11.15
C TYR A 228 8.46 9.32 10.75
N TYR A 229 8.70 8.31 11.58
CA TYR A 229 8.31 6.94 11.25
C TYR A 229 6.79 6.72 11.25
N LYS A 230 6.03 7.42 12.11
CA LYS A 230 4.56 7.43 12.06
C LYS A 230 4.04 7.97 10.72
N ASP A 231 4.62 9.06 10.23
CA ASP A 231 4.24 9.66 8.94
C ASP A 231 4.60 8.75 7.77
N MET A 232 5.80 8.14 7.79
CA MET A 232 6.24 7.21 6.74
C MET A 232 5.39 5.93 6.72
N LEU A 233 5.07 5.38 7.88
CA LEU A 233 4.18 4.22 7.99
C LEU A 233 2.79 4.55 7.44
N SER A 234 2.21 5.70 7.81
CA SER A 234 0.91 6.14 7.30
C SER A 234 0.88 6.24 5.77
N ARG A 235 1.96 6.78 5.16
CA ARG A 235 2.10 6.84 3.70
C ARG A 235 2.24 5.46 3.08
N ALA A 236 3.09 4.60 3.64
CA ALA A 236 3.31 3.25 3.13
C ALA A 236 2.03 2.40 3.19
N GLU A 237 1.26 2.50 4.29
CA GLU A 237 -0.02 1.81 4.42
C GLU A 237 -1.08 2.32 3.43
N LYS A 238 -1.08 3.62 3.10
CA LYS A 238 -1.95 4.17 2.05
C LYS A 238 -1.57 3.63 0.67
N LEU A 239 -0.28 3.63 0.33
CA LEU A 239 0.20 3.10 -0.95
C LEU A 239 -0.15 1.62 -1.10
N LYS A 240 0.02 0.84 -0.04
CA LYS A 240 -0.36 -0.57 0.00
C LYS A 240 -1.86 -0.80 -0.29
N LYS A 241 -2.75 0.09 0.16
CA LYS A 241 -4.21 -0.06 -0.06
C LYS A 241 -4.66 0.23 -1.49
N ILE A 242 -3.87 0.98 -2.26
CA ILE A 242 -4.20 1.39 -3.64
C ILE A 242 -3.49 0.46 -4.66
N SER A 243 -2.67 -0.48 -4.17
CA SER A 243 -1.97 -1.50 -4.98
C SER A 243 -2.71 -2.83 -4.91
#